data_AF-A0A3A5KJD8-F1
#
_entry.id   AF-A0A3A5KJD8-F1
#
_cell.length_a   1.000
_cell.length_b   1.000
_cell.length_c   1.000
_cell.angle_alpha   90.00
_cell.angle_beta   90.00
_cell.angle_gamma   90.00
#
_symmetry.space_group_name_H-M   'P 1'
#
loop_
_entity.id
_entity.type
_entity.pdbx_description
1 polymer ?
#
loop_
_entity_poly.entity_id
_entity_poly.type
_entity_poly.pdbx_seq_one_letter_code
_entity_poly.pdbx_strand_id
1 'polypeptide(L)'
;MLREVENRHTDAAFIFDDPQSGTIDLETLLAAARRQLRFVLTCALAGFVLGLAYLAAEVPLYESTARILIDKNQPSVVTKLTESGSSTQLDPMMLSQVELLRSDRIGLKVVDSLGLATDRSFLSAPYSLLNTLTGTVARVVRSFIGSSDEKGAPVKPSAARGPDRWQAFGILTDNLTVARVGDTYILQIQFQSPSAEMAQKIANKYAEIYISDQVGAKDESIIRARGALAEELETVRKRSVDAELAVHRFRTDTTLTKETLVTLRQLELEASSLKSQYEQVLQQYQASLQNLSMALTEARIISEASYPGRPSSPNGIVALAICAVLGGMIGAGVGGIREYRERFFRTRGQVRDELGLDTLGMIPLLDGKPIRRNKRDHAVGELSFIEVGNSAFNWVEQHPRSEFAEAMRTVKVAVDAELPTKSTKAIGIVSCLPGEGKSLVAANLAMVLAMQRCRTLLIDADIHNPGLSPMLANGWERGLANLLAGDFNARDMLAHQSLPLRFLPGVNQSQQKLAKTVQPIEKMGDFLLKAGSTFNYVVVDLPPLAPVADVRSLVQHLDGLVLVVEWGVTARTFVRESLNNNPILADKCIGVLLNKVDIKRIKLYQKFGSAEFYSERYGKYYQN
;
A
#
# COMPACT_ATOMS: atom_id res chain seq x y z
N MET A 1 -26.16 -46.84 -8.11
CA MET A 1 -25.02 -45.90 -8.17
C MET A 1 -23.73 -46.67 -8.53
N LEU A 2 -23.77 -47.37 -9.66
CA LEU A 2 -22.68 -48.14 -10.24
C LEU A 2 -22.81 -47.93 -11.75
N ARG A 3 -21.96 -47.06 -12.32
CA ARG A 3 -21.58 -46.91 -13.75
C ARG A 3 -21.08 -45.50 -13.98
N GLU A 4 -19.79 -45.28 -13.73
CA GLU A 4 -19.02 -44.14 -14.26
C GLU A 4 -17.52 -44.42 -14.06
N VAL A 5 -17.04 -45.56 -14.60
CA VAL A 5 -15.60 -45.90 -14.63
C VAL A 5 -15.16 -46.27 -16.06
N GLU A 6 -16.05 -46.18 -17.05
CA GLU A 6 -15.78 -46.62 -18.41
C GLU A 6 -15.70 -45.39 -19.33
N ASN A 7 -14.51 -44.76 -19.36
CA ASN A 7 -13.92 -44.02 -20.50
C ASN A 7 -12.88 -42.97 -20.04
N ARG A 8 -11.70 -43.43 -19.58
CA ARG A 8 -10.50 -42.58 -19.47
C ARG A 8 -9.43 -42.87 -20.54
N HIS A 9 -9.70 -43.78 -21.49
CA HIS A 9 -8.67 -44.29 -22.41
C HIS A 9 -8.92 -44.04 -23.89
N THR A 10 -9.75 -43.07 -24.27
CA THR A 10 -9.83 -42.61 -25.65
C THR A 10 -9.81 -41.08 -25.68
N ASP A 11 -8.85 -40.53 -26.42
CA ASP A 11 -8.52 -39.10 -26.64
C ASP A 11 -7.37 -38.53 -25.77
N ALA A 12 -6.19 -39.16 -25.88
CA ALA A 12 -4.94 -38.63 -25.34
C ALA A 12 -4.35 -37.52 -26.25
N ALA A 13 -4.70 -36.28 -25.95
CA ALA A 13 -3.82 -35.13 -26.13
C ALA A 13 -3.90 -34.27 -24.86
N PHE A 14 -3.25 -34.72 -23.79
CA PHE A 14 -3.06 -33.93 -22.57
C PHE A 14 -2.18 -32.72 -22.89
N ILE A 15 -2.82 -31.63 -23.27
CA ILE A 15 -2.25 -30.29 -23.25
C ILE A 15 -2.98 -29.61 -22.10
N PHE A 16 -2.34 -29.47 -20.93
CA PHE A 16 -2.95 -28.75 -19.81
C PHE A 16 -3.32 -27.34 -20.31
N ASP A 17 -4.62 -27.09 -20.46
CA ASP A 17 -5.11 -25.78 -20.88
C ASP A 17 -4.66 -24.72 -19.87
N ASP A 18 -4.25 -23.56 -20.38
CA ASP A 18 -3.95 -22.39 -19.58
C ASP A 18 -5.23 -22.02 -18.81
N PRO A 19 -5.23 -21.96 -17.47
CA PRO A 19 -6.46 -21.74 -16.73
C PRO A 19 -7.06 -20.39 -17.13
N GLN A 20 -8.15 -20.43 -17.91
CA GLN A 20 -8.87 -19.25 -18.31
C GLN A 20 -9.43 -18.52 -17.09
N SER A 21 -9.13 -17.22 -17.08
CA SER A 21 -9.81 -16.12 -16.37
C SER A 21 -10.04 -16.28 -14.86
N GLY A 22 -9.11 -15.69 -14.10
CA GLY A 22 -9.22 -15.47 -12.67
C GLY A 22 -10.48 -14.67 -12.28
N THR A 23 -11.42 -15.36 -11.65
CA THR A 23 -12.29 -14.73 -10.68
C THR A 23 -11.47 -14.51 -9.41
N ILE A 24 -11.18 -13.25 -9.09
CA ILE A 24 -10.52 -12.89 -7.83
C ILE A 24 -11.50 -13.23 -6.70
N ASP A 25 -11.31 -14.40 -6.11
CA ASP A 25 -12.19 -14.95 -5.10
C ASP A 25 -12.02 -14.14 -3.80
N LEU A 26 -13.08 -13.53 -3.28
CA LEU A 26 -13.01 -12.64 -2.10
C LEU A 26 -12.41 -13.36 -0.88
N GLU A 27 -12.62 -14.67 -0.78
CA GLU A 27 -12.01 -15.51 0.25
C GLU A 27 -10.50 -15.65 0.11
N THR A 28 -9.98 -15.69 -1.13
CA THR A 28 -8.53 -15.72 -1.38
C THR A 28 -7.87 -14.41 -1.02
N LEU A 29 -8.53 -13.28 -1.29
CA LEU A 29 -8.10 -11.95 -0.84
C LEU A 29 -8.12 -11.85 0.69
N LEU A 30 -9.15 -12.35 1.36
CA LEU A 30 -9.25 -12.34 2.83
C LEU A 30 -8.22 -13.25 3.51
N ALA A 31 -7.89 -14.39 2.90
CA ALA A 31 -6.84 -15.27 3.39
C ALA A 31 -5.45 -14.63 3.21
N ALA A 32 -5.18 -14.05 2.03
CA ALA A 32 -3.95 -13.30 1.76
C ALA A 32 -3.79 -12.12 2.72
N ALA A 33 -4.87 -11.36 2.95
CA ALA A 33 -4.89 -10.23 3.88
C ALA A 33 -4.57 -10.68 5.31
N ARG A 34 -5.13 -11.79 5.80
CA ARG A 34 -4.81 -12.32 7.14
C ARG A 34 -3.36 -12.75 7.29
N ARG A 35 -2.75 -13.34 6.25
CA ARG A 35 -1.33 -13.77 6.27
C ARG A 35 -0.37 -12.60 6.34
N GLN A 36 -0.65 -11.55 5.56
CA GLN A 36 0.20 -10.37 5.49
C GLN A 36 -0.18 -9.31 6.54
N LEU A 37 -1.25 -9.50 7.33
CA LEU A 37 -1.73 -8.53 8.31
C LEU A 37 -0.63 -8.09 9.29
N ARG A 38 0.22 -9.01 9.75
CA ARG A 38 1.36 -8.68 10.62
C ARG A 38 2.36 -7.76 9.93
N PHE A 39 2.64 -8.02 8.66
CA PHE A 39 3.56 -7.19 7.86
C PHE A 39 2.94 -5.81 7.57
N VAL A 40 1.66 -5.77 7.17
CA VAL A 40 0.91 -4.53 6.97
C VAL A 40 0.88 -3.69 8.24
N LEU A 41 0.62 -4.30 9.40
CA LEU A 41 0.64 -3.64 10.70
C LEU A 41 2.03 -3.10 11.06
N THR A 42 3.11 -3.85 10.78
CA THR A 42 4.47 -3.35 11.03
C THR A 42 4.80 -2.15 10.15
N CYS A 43 4.36 -2.13 8.89
CA CYS A 43 4.54 -0.98 7.99
C CYS A 43 3.68 0.22 8.42
N ALA A 44 2.44 -0.02 8.84
CA ALA A 44 1.58 1.03 9.39
C ALA A 44 2.17 1.63 10.68
N LEU A 45 2.73 0.80 11.57
CA LEU A 45 3.42 1.25 12.78
C LEU A 45 4.68 2.04 12.45
N ALA A 46 5.48 1.59 11.48
CA ALA A 46 6.64 2.34 11.01
C ALA A 46 6.23 3.72 10.43
N GLY A 47 5.15 3.76 9.66
CA GLY A 47 4.55 5.01 9.17
C GLY A 47 4.09 5.92 10.31
N PHE A 48 3.46 5.36 11.35
CA PHE A 48 3.06 6.11 12.55
C PHE A 48 4.26 6.70 13.30
N VAL A 49 5.34 5.93 13.48
CA VAL A 49 6.58 6.40 14.11
C VAL A 49 7.24 7.51 13.28
N LEU A 50 7.26 7.39 11.95
CA LEU A 50 7.72 8.45 11.07
C LEU A 50 6.84 9.71 11.16
N GLY A 51 5.52 9.54 11.29
CA GLY A 51 4.59 10.65 11.53
C GLY A 51 4.84 11.35 12.86
N LEU A 52 5.15 10.61 13.93
CA LEU A 52 5.56 11.18 15.22
C LEU A 52 6.88 11.94 15.11
N ALA A 53 7.86 11.39 14.40
CA ALA A 53 9.14 12.06 14.16
C ALA A 53 8.96 13.35 13.32
N TYR A 54 8.06 13.33 12.34
CA TYR A 54 7.68 14.49 11.54
C TYR A 54 7.05 15.58 12.41
N LEU A 55 6.05 15.23 13.24
CA LEU A 55 5.42 16.18 14.16
C LEU A 55 6.38 16.74 15.22
N ALA A 56 7.37 15.95 15.64
CA ALA A 56 8.40 16.42 16.56
C ALA A 56 9.40 17.39 15.91
N ALA A 57 9.57 17.30 14.59
CA ALA A 57 10.46 18.17 13.82
C ALA A 57 9.76 19.43 13.27
N GLU A 58 8.43 19.42 13.16
CA GLU A 58 7.66 20.51 12.59
C GLU A 58 7.42 21.65 13.59
N VAL A 59 7.49 22.89 13.10
CA VAL A 59 7.29 24.08 13.94
C VAL A 59 5.79 24.33 14.10
N PRO A 60 5.26 24.42 15.32
CA PRO A 60 3.84 24.69 15.55
C PRO A 60 3.48 26.11 15.12
N LEU A 61 2.40 26.26 14.35
CA LEU A 61 1.84 27.57 13.96
C LEU A 61 0.59 27.87 14.77
N TYR A 62 0.56 29.07 15.35
CA TYR A 62 -0.54 29.60 16.14
C TYR A 62 -1.33 30.59 15.32
N GLU A 63 -2.65 30.46 15.33
CA GLU A 63 -3.57 31.34 14.61
C GLU A 63 -4.31 32.23 15.60
N SER A 64 -4.35 33.54 15.35
CA SER A 64 -5.16 34.48 16.11
C SER A 64 -6.11 35.24 15.19
N THR A 65 -7.30 35.57 15.69
CA THR A 65 -8.42 36.10 14.89
C THR A 65 -8.99 37.38 15.50
N ALA A 66 -8.95 38.49 14.77
CA ALA A 66 -9.71 39.70 15.07
C ALA A 66 -10.98 39.79 14.20
N ARG A 67 -12.07 40.36 14.72
CA ARG A 67 -13.34 40.54 13.98
C ARG A 67 -13.77 41.99 13.97
N ILE A 68 -14.12 42.49 12.78
CA ILE A 68 -14.55 43.88 12.55
C ILE A 68 -15.93 43.85 11.91
N LEU A 69 -16.86 44.68 12.41
CA LEU A 69 -18.15 44.94 11.77
C LEU A 69 -18.01 46.15 10.86
N ILE A 70 -18.49 46.04 9.63
CA ILE A 70 -18.72 47.17 8.74
C ILE A 70 -20.20 47.56 8.85
N ASP A 71 -20.45 48.78 9.30
CA ASP A 71 -21.78 49.38 9.39
C ASP A 71 -22.20 49.95 8.03
N LYS A 72 -23.46 49.75 7.65
CA LYS A 72 -24.05 50.18 6.38
C LYS A 72 -24.93 51.41 6.58
N ASN A 73 -24.42 52.44 7.26
CA ASN A 73 -25.15 53.70 7.39
C ASN A 73 -24.79 54.64 6.24
N GLN A 74 -25.32 54.34 5.05
CA GLN A 74 -25.51 55.36 4.02
C GLN A 74 -26.90 55.99 4.20
N PRO A 75 -27.03 57.33 4.20
CA PRO A 75 -28.34 57.97 4.13
C PRO A 75 -28.91 57.80 2.71
N SER A 76 -29.52 56.64 2.44
CA SER A 76 -30.09 56.30 1.14
C SER A 76 -31.48 56.93 0.97
N VAL A 77 -31.53 58.16 0.47
CA VAL A 77 -32.79 58.81 0.06
C VAL A 77 -33.29 58.31 -1.32
N VAL A 78 -32.56 57.45 -2.03
CA VAL A 78 -32.91 57.03 -3.41
C VAL A 78 -32.86 55.51 -3.61
N THR A 79 -33.46 54.72 -2.71
CA THR A 79 -33.54 53.26 -2.89
C THR A 79 -34.88 52.68 -2.44
N LYS A 80 -35.99 53.30 -2.87
CA LYS A 80 -37.35 52.80 -2.55
C LYS A 80 -38.18 52.31 -3.75
N LEU A 81 -37.60 52.11 -4.93
CA LEU A 81 -38.37 51.66 -6.09
C LEU A 81 -37.79 50.48 -6.89
N THR A 82 -36.76 49.79 -6.40
CA THR A 82 -36.13 48.69 -7.15
C THR A 82 -35.83 47.43 -6.32
N GLU A 83 -36.47 47.25 -5.16
CA GLU A 83 -36.33 46.02 -4.37
C GLU A 83 -37.58 45.14 -4.51
N SER A 84 -37.66 44.45 -5.63
CA SER A 84 -38.39 43.20 -5.76
C SER A 84 -37.57 42.28 -6.66
N GLY A 85 -36.78 41.42 -6.02
CA GLY A 85 -36.09 40.30 -6.66
C GLY A 85 -34.60 40.51 -6.95
N SER A 86 -33.76 40.28 -5.95
CA SER A 86 -32.64 39.32 -6.00
C SER A 86 -31.67 39.56 -4.84
N SER A 87 -31.55 38.57 -3.95
CA SER A 87 -30.63 38.58 -2.80
C SER A 87 -29.17 38.36 -3.20
N THR A 88 -28.84 38.42 -4.50
CA THR A 88 -27.54 37.99 -5.06
C THR A 88 -26.62 39.15 -5.46
N GLN A 89 -27.02 40.41 -5.24
CA GLN A 89 -26.25 41.60 -5.68
C GLN A 89 -25.52 42.35 -4.55
N LEU A 90 -25.54 41.86 -3.30
CA LEU A 90 -24.96 42.54 -2.13
C LEU A 90 -23.46 42.25 -1.88
N ASP A 91 -22.82 41.39 -2.67
CA ASP A 91 -21.43 40.94 -2.46
C ASP A 91 -20.29 41.90 -2.90
N PRO A 92 -20.42 42.75 -3.94
CA PRO A 92 -19.26 43.52 -4.45
C PRO A 92 -18.63 44.44 -3.40
N MET A 93 -19.44 45.07 -2.54
CA MET A 93 -18.94 45.98 -1.51
C MET A 93 -18.08 45.24 -0.48
N MET A 94 -18.50 44.07 -0.02
CA MET A 94 -17.73 43.28 0.95
C MET A 94 -16.45 42.73 0.34
N LEU A 95 -16.48 42.30 -0.93
CA LEU A 95 -15.29 41.89 -1.66
C LEU A 95 -14.29 43.04 -1.80
N SER A 96 -14.76 44.26 -2.10
CA SER A 96 -13.89 45.45 -2.10
C SER A 96 -13.24 45.71 -0.74
N GLN A 97 -13.94 45.45 0.37
CA GLN A 97 -13.39 45.65 1.72
C GLN A 97 -12.35 44.59 2.09
N VAL A 98 -12.54 43.34 1.67
CA VAL A 98 -11.52 42.29 1.81
C VAL A 98 -10.26 42.65 1.03
N GLU A 99 -10.41 43.14 -0.20
CA GLU A 99 -9.27 43.54 -1.03
C GLU A 99 -8.55 44.77 -0.47
N LEU A 100 -9.32 45.75 0.05
CA LEU A 100 -8.74 46.91 0.73
C LEU A 100 -7.90 46.49 1.95
N LEU A 101 -8.42 45.54 2.74
CA LEU A 101 -7.66 44.95 3.85
C LEU A 101 -6.39 44.28 3.37
N ARG A 102 -6.38 43.59 2.22
CA ARG A 102 -5.18 42.96 1.66
C ARG A 102 -4.22 43.93 0.97
N SER A 103 -4.58 45.22 0.85
CA SER A 103 -3.77 46.19 0.12
C SER A 103 -2.41 46.45 0.76
N ASP A 104 -1.42 46.73 -0.11
CA ASP A 104 -0.05 47.09 0.29
C ASP A 104 0.00 48.24 1.29
N ARG A 105 -0.93 49.21 1.18
CA ARG A 105 -0.99 50.38 2.06
C ARG A 105 -1.21 49.99 3.51
N ILE A 106 -2.14 49.07 3.77
CA ILE A 106 -2.47 48.64 5.13
C ILE A 106 -1.38 47.73 5.67
N GLY A 107 -0.94 46.74 4.89
CA GLY A 107 0.11 45.82 5.34
C GLY A 107 1.46 46.50 5.61
N LEU A 108 1.88 47.46 4.78
CA LEU A 108 3.11 48.23 5.03
C LEU A 108 3.01 49.12 6.28
N LYS A 109 1.85 49.74 6.53
CA LYS A 109 1.61 50.49 7.78
C LYS A 109 1.71 49.59 9.01
N VAL A 110 1.24 48.33 8.91
CA VAL A 110 1.36 47.34 9.99
C VAL A 110 2.82 46.95 10.22
N VAL A 111 3.56 46.69 9.15
CA VAL A 111 5.01 46.39 9.21
C VAL A 111 5.77 47.52 9.91
N ASP A 112 5.48 48.77 9.55
CA ASP A 112 6.13 49.94 10.13
C ASP A 112 5.72 50.15 11.59
N SER A 113 4.41 50.02 11.91
CA SER A 113 3.91 50.27 13.25
C SER A 113 4.37 49.24 14.28
N LEU A 114 4.63 48.00 13.86
CA LEU A 114 5.15 46.94 14.73
C LEU A 114 6.67 46.78 14.63
N GLY A 115 7.35 47.53 13.75
CA GLY A 115 8.79 47.41 13.54
C GLY A 115 9.21 46.04 12.99
N LEU A 116 8.35 45.35 12.24
CA LEU A 116 8.59 43.97 11.77
C LEU A 116 9.81 43.87 10.84
N ALA A 117 10.14 44.95 10.12
CA ALA A 117 11.33 45.02 9.27
C ALA A 117 12.65 44.99 10.07
N THR A 118 12.61 45.30 11.36
CA THR A 118 13.78 45.27 12.25
C THR A 118 13.81 44.07 13.18
N ASP A 119 12.70 43.34 13.30
CA ASP A 119 12.57 42.19 14.19
C ASP A 119 13.16 40.93 13.55
N ARG A 120 14.35 40.54 14.03
CA ARG A 120 15.04 39.31 13.59
C ARG A 120 14.27 38.04 13.94
N SER A 121 13.45 38.06 15.00
CA SER A 121 12.65 36.89 15.38
C SER A 121 11.52 36.67 14.39
N PHE A 122 10.93 37.76 13.89
CA PHE A 122 9.92 37.71 12.84
C PHE A 122 10.53 37.33 11.49
N LEU A 123 11.66 37.91 11.08
CA LEU A 123 12.26 37.65 9.76
C LEU A 123 12.89 36.25 9.62
N SER A 124 13.35 35.66 10.72
CA SER A 124 13.99 34.33 10.70
C SER A 124 13.05 33.17 11.01
N ALA A 125 11.79 33.45 11.35
CA ALA A 125 10.82 32.41 11.67
C ALA A 125 10.49 31.56 10.43
N PRO A 126 10.44 30.22 10.55
CA PRO A 126 10.15 29.33 9.44
C PRO A 126 8.63 29.30 9.17
N TYR A 127 8.14 30.25 8.38
CA TYR A 127 6.73 30.29 7.95
C TYR A 127 6.43 29.35 6.77
N SER A 128 7.44 28.89 6.02
CA SER A 128 7.25 28.12 4.78
C SER A 128 7.80 26.70 4.84
N LEU A 129 6.93 25.73 4.53
CA LEU A 129 7.19 24.29 4.48
C LEU A 129 8.08 23.87 3.28
N LEU A 130 8.07 24.61 2.17
CA LEU A 130 8.74 24.21 0.93
C LEU A 130 10.27 24.40 0.97
N ASN A 131 10.76 25.41 1.70
CA ASN A 131 12.20 25.67 1.81
C ASN A 131 12.91 24.72 2.81
N THR A 132 12.17 24.04 3.68
CA THR A 132 12.70 23.02 4.59
C THR A 132 12.59 21.60 4.01
N LEU A 133 11.60 21.33 3.17
CA LEU A 133 11.41 20.01 2.53
C LEU A 133 12.51 19.69 1.50
N THR A 134 12.92 20.64 0.66
CA THR A 134 13.99 20.40 -0.33
C THR A 134 15.34 20.12 0.34
N GLY A 135 15.64 20.75 1.48
CA GLY A 135 16.86 20.53 2.24
C GLY A 135 16.90 19.22 3.04
N THR A 136 15.75 18.73 3.50
CA THR A 136 15.66 17.58 4.42
C THR A 136 15.40 16.27 3.69
N VAL A 137 14.55 16.27 2.66
CA VAL A 137 14.36 15.09 1.78
C VAL A 137 15.64 14.78 1.02
N ALA A 138 16.33 15.80 0.52
CA ALA A 138 17.63 15.61 -0.14
C ALA A 138 18.74 15.12 0.82
N ARG A 139 18.59 15.30 2.14
CA ARG A 139 19.53 14.80 3.17
C ARG A 139 19.24 13.35 3.54
N VAL A 140 17.97 12.98 3.66
CA VAL A 140 17.53 11.60 3.91
C VAL A 140 17.84 10.72 2.70
N VAL A 141 17.53 11.17 1.49
CA VAL A 141 17.89 10.47 0.24
C VAL A 141 19.42 10.38 0.09
N ARG A 142 20.19 11.42 0.47
CA ARG A 142 21.68 11.35 0.55
C ARG A 142 22.21 10.41 1.63
N SER A 143 21.48 10.17 2.72
CA SER A 143 21.91 9.20 3.74
C SER A 143 21.68 7.75 3.32
N PHE A 144 20.77 7.49 2.37
CA PHE A 144 20.54 6.17 1.80
C PHE A 144 21.39 5.91 0.54
N ILE A 145 21.84 6.95 -0.14
CA ILE A 145 22.74 6.88 -1.29
C ILE A 145 24.10 7.40 -0.85
N GLY A 146 24.93 6.52 -0.32
CA GLY A 146 26.27 6.87 0.15
C GLY A 146 27.13 7.47 -0.96
N SER A 147 27.44 8.76 -0.85
CA SER A 147 28.55 9.39 -1.57
C SER A 147 29.10 10.58 -0.78
N SER A 148 30.41 10.55 -0.61
CA SER A 148 31.30 11.51 0.04
C SER A 148 31.40 12.86 -0.67
N ASP A 149 31.67 13.90 0.13
CA ASP A 149 32.22 15.23 -0.15
C ASP A 149 31.63 16.07 -1.30
N GLU A 150 31.07 17.23 -0.96
CA GLU A 150 31.77 18.49 -1.20
C GLU A 150 31.11 19.74 -0.55
N LYS A 151 32.02 20.68 -0.33
CA LYS A 151 31.95 22.05 0.21
C LYS A 151 30.73 22.91 -0.17
N GLY A 152 30.30 23.69 0.81
CA GLY A 152 30.20 25.15 0.69
C GLY A 152 28.88 25.73 0.16
N ALA A 153 28.16 26.42 1.04
CA ALA A 153 27.38 27.59 0.64
C ALA A 153 27.82 28.77 1.51
N PRO A 154 28.29 29.88 0.91
CA PRO A 154 28.77 31.03 1.67
C PRO A 154 27.57 31.76 2.28
N VAL A 155 27.62 31.96 3.59
CA VAL A 155 26.83 33.00 4.25
C VAL A 155 27.37 34.33 3.74
N LYS A 156 26.63 34.98 2.82
CA LYS A 156 26.90 36.37 2.46
C LYS A 156 26.40 37.27 3.60
N PRO A 157 27.28 38.01 4.31
CA PRO A 157 26.84 39.07 5.19
C PRO A 157 26.66 40.33 4.33
N SER A 158 25.42 40.70 4.01
CA SER A 158 25.14 42.02 3.43
C SER A 158 24.62 42.92 4.54
N ALA A 159 25.47 43.87 4.90
CA ALA A 159 25.09 45.08 5.61
C ALA A 159 24.54 46.13 4.62
N ALA A 160 23.74 47.05 5.18
CA ALA A 160 23.33 48.37 4.68
C ALA A 160 21.95 48.49 3.98
N ARG A 161 20.95 48.88 4.81
CA ARG A 161 19.73 49.66 4.51
C ARG A 161 19.00 49.37 3.19
N GLY A 162 17.91 48.59 3.27
CA GLY A 162 16.75 48.76 2.39
C GLY A 162 16.02 47.56 1.75
N PRO A 163 16.27 46.27 2.03
CA PRO A 163 15.42 45.16 1.54
C PRO A 163 14.45 44.53 2.57
N ASP A 164 14.57 44.84 3.87
CA ASP A 164 13.87 44.08 4.93
C ASP A 164 12.36 44.40 5.05
N ARG A 165 11.92 45.59 4.58
CA ARG A 165 10.52 46.02 4.69
C ARG A 165 9.57 45.23 3.78
N TRP A 166 9.97 45.03 2.53
CA TRP A 166 9.19 44.23 1.58
C TRP A 166 9.25 42.74 1.90
N GLN A 167 10.34 42.25 2.48
CA GLN A 167 10.42 40.89 2.99
C GLN A 167 9.47 40.66 4.16
N ALA A 168 9.43 41.59 5.13
CA ALA A 168 8.47 41.53 6.23
C ALA A 168 7.02 41.60 5.74
N PHE A 169 6.75 42.45 4.74
CA PHE A 169 5.43 42.53 4.12
C PHE A 169 5.04 41.21 3.42
N GLY A 170 5.93 40.59 2.66
CA GLY A 170 5.66 39.30 2.00
C GLY A 170 5.32 38.18 2.99
N ILE A 171 6.10 38.08 4.08
CA ILE A 171 5.81 37.13 5.18
C ILE A 171 4.44 37.44 5.79
N LEU A 172 4.10 38.71 5.96
CA LEU A 172 2.82 39.12 6.52
C LEU A 172 1.67 38.69 5.59
N THR A 173 1.74 39.01 4.30
CA THR A 173 0.69 38.67 3.33
C THR A 173 0.49 37.17 3.15
N ASP A 174 1.58 36.39 3.17
CA ASP A 174 1.51 34.94 2.97
C ASP A 174 0.82 34.21 4.14
N ASN A 175 0.86 34.80 5.33
CA ASN A 175 0.29 34.24 6.56
C ASN A 175 -0.96 34.97 7.06
N LEU A 176 -1.46 35.96 6.29
CA LEU A 176 -2.66 36.72 6.60
C LEU A 176 -3.84 36.16 5.80
N THR A 177 -4.88 35.73 6.50
CA THR A 177 -6.16 35.36 5.88
C THR A 177 -7.22 36.38 6.28
N VAL A 178 -7.76 37.06 5.26
CA VAL A 178 -8.90 37.96 5.42
C VAL A 178 -10.10 37.36 4.69
N ALA A 179 -11.19 37.16 5.42
CA ALA A 179 -12.42 36.59 4.89
C ALA A 179 -13.67 37.18 5.57
N ARG A 180 -14.81 37.14 4.88
CA ARG A 180 -16.12 37.50 5.43
C ARG A 180 -16.73 36.29 6.16
N VAL A 181 -17.42 36.54 7.27
CA VAL A 181 -18.12 35.49 8.03
C VAL A 181 -19.54 35.30 7.50
N GLY A 182 -19.75 34.28 6.65
CA GLY A 182 -21.05 33.98 6.04
C GLY A 182 -21.62 35.18 5.27
N ASP A 183 -22.93 35.41 5.38
CA ASP A 183 -23.62 36.56 4.74
C ASP A 183 -23.62 37.83 5.60
N THR A 184 -22.78 37.91 6.63
CA THR A 184 -22.77 39.07 7.56
C THR A 184 -21.80 40.17 7.13
N TYR A 185 -21.93 41.36 7.69
CA TYR A 185 -20.96 42.45 7.51
C TYR A 185 -19.72 42.33 8.43
N ILE A 186 -19.42 41.11 8.89
CA ILE A 186 -18.30 40.83 9.77
C ILE A 186 -17.13 40.35 8.91
N LEU A 187 -16.00 41.07 9.02
CA LEU A 187 -14.72 40.67 8.47
C LEU A 187 -13.88 40.01 9.55
N GLN A 188 -13.30 38.88 9.20
CA GLN A 188 -12.40 38.10 10.03
C GLN A 188 -10.98 38.26 9.50
N ILE A 189 -10.08 38.70 10.38
CA ILE A 189 -8.65 38.87 10.08
C ILE A 189 -7.90 37.83 10.92
N GLN A 190 -7.35 36.84 10.24
CA GLN A 190 -6.58 35.75 10.81
C GLN A 190 -5.10 35.91 10.46
N PHE A 191 -4.23 35.75 11.44
CA PHE A 191 -2.79 35.72 11.21
C PHE A 191 -2.17 34.48 11.85
N GLN A 192 -1.34 33.77 11.08
CA GLN A 192 -0.63 32.58 11.52
C GLN A 192 0.85 32.88 11.80
N SER A 193 1.34 32.50 12.97
CA SER A 193 2.74 32.71 13.37
C SER A 193 3.26 31.60 14.27
N PRO A 194 4.57 31.27 14.22
CA PRO A 194 5.21 30.39 15.20
C PRO A 194 5.11 30.89 16.65
N SER A 195 4.88 32.20 16.85
CA SER A 195 4.66 32.80 18.16
C SER A 195 3.20 33.19 18.35
N ALA A 196 2.57 32.64 19.40
CA ALA A 196 1.21 32.98 19.81
C ALA A 196 1.02 34.48 20.08
N GLU A 197 2.03 35.13 20.67
CA GLU A 197 2.01 36.55 20.99
C GLU A 197 2.05 37.41 19.72
N MET A 198 2.91 37.05 18.75
CA MET A 198 2.99 37.76 17.47
C MET A 198 1.72 37.57 16.65
N ALA A 199 1.14 36.37 16.67
CA ALA A 199 -0.15 36.08 16.03
C ALA A 199 -1.23 37.06 16.48
N GLN A 200 -1.36 37.23 17.80
CA GLN A 200 -2.33 38.13 18.41
C GLN A 200 -2.03 39.60 18.12
N LYS A 201 -0.78 40.03 18.32
CA LYS A 201 -0.36 41.43 18.12
C LYS A 201 -0.60 41.89 16.69
N ILE A 202 -0.24 41.07 15.70
CA ILE A 202 -0.39 41.40 14.29
C ILE A 202 -1.88 41.48 13.91
N ALA A 203 -2.70 40.50 14.29
CA ALA A 203 -4.13 40.51 13.97
C ALA A 203 -4.85 41.73 14.59
N ASN A 204 -4.56 42.07 15.85
CA ASN A 204 -5.10 43.27 16.50
C ASN A 204 -4.64 44.55 15.79
N LYS A 205 -3.35 44.65 15.49
CA LYS A 205 -2.80 45.87 14.88
C LYS A 205 -3.33 46.08 13.47
N TYR A 206 -3.58 45.01 12.74
CA TYR A 206 -4.23 45.06 11.43
C TYR A 206 -5.62 45.67 11.50
N ALA A 207 -6.43 45.26 12.49
CA ALA A 207 -7.77 45.79 12.69
C ALA A 207 -7.76 47.28 13.07
N GLU A 208 -6.85 47.67 13.97
CA GLU A 208 -6.67 49.06 14.40
C GLU A 208 -6.23 49.97 13.24
N ILE A 209 -5.26 49.52 12.44
CA ILE A 209 -4.76 50.29 11.28
C ILE A 209 -5.84 50.41 10.21
N TYR A 210 -6.63 49.37 9.95
CA TYR A 210 -7.73 49.46 8.99
C TYR A 210 -8.78 50.50 9.42
N ILE A 211 -9.20 50.49 10.68
CA ILE A 211 -10.21 51.45 11.18
C ILE A 211 -9.66 52.88 11.15
N SER A 212 -8.43 53.09 11.64
CA SER A 212 -7.81 54.43 11.61
C SER A 212 -7.59 54.95 10.18
N ASP A 213 -7.28 54.06 9.24
CA ASP A 213 -7.13 54.39 7.81
C ASP A 213 -8.47 54.75 7.15
N GLN A 214 -9.57 54.08 7.50
CA GLN A 214 -10.92 54.43 7.07
C GLN A 214 -11.37 55.80 7.61
N VAL A 215 -11.15 56.04 8.91
CA VAL A 215 -11.49 57.33 9.55
C VAL A 215 -10.70 58.46 8.90
N GLY A 216 -9.38 58.31 8.74
CA GLY A 216 -8.53 59.34 8.12
C GLY A 216 -8.90 59.64 6.66
N ALA A 217 -9.22 58.61 5.86
CA ALA A 217 -9.64 58.81 4.47
C ALA A 217 -10.97 59.57 4.37
N LYS A 218 -11.92 59.28 5.27
CA LYS A 218 -13.19 60.01 5.34
C LYS A 218 -13.02 61.43 5.82
N ASP A 219 -12.25 61.66 6.89
CA ASP A 219 -11.99 63.00 7.41
C ASP A 219 -11.42 63.91 6.32
N GLU A 220 -10.45 63.41 5.54
CA GLU A 220 -9.87 64.15 4.42
C GLU A 220 -10.92 64.48 3.33
N SER A 221 -11.80 63.53 3.01
CA SER A 221 -12.88 63.76 2.03
C SER A 221 -13.91 64.79 2.52
N ILE A 222 -14.27 64.76 3.81
CA ILE A 222 -15.23 65.69 4.43
C ILE A 222 -14.60 67.08 4.50
N ILE A 223 -13.33 67.19 4.90
CA ILE A 223 -12.60 68.45 4.96
C ILE A 223 -12.50 69.08 3.56
N ARG A 224 -12.18 68.28 2.52
CA ARG A 224 -12.14 68.77 1.12
C ARG A 224 -13.50 69.27 0.63
N ALA A 225 -14.56 68.47 0.82
CA ALA A 225 -15.92 68.86 0.41
C ALA A 225 -16.40 70.14 1.11
N ARG A 226 -16.05 70.28 2.40
CA ARG A 226 -16.34 71.50 3.17
C ARG A 226 -15.55 72.71 2.70
N GLY A 227 -14.26 72.53 2.38
CA GLY A 227 -13.45 73.60 1.81
C GLY A 227 -14.08 74.14 0.52
N ALA A 228 -14.53 73.24 -0.36
CA ALA A 228 -15.22 73.62 -1.60
C ALA A 228 -16.55 74.35 -1.35
N LEU A 229 -17.39 73.86 -0.42
CA LEU A 229 -18.65 74.52 -0.08
C LEU A 229 -18.44 75.89 0.58
N ALA A 230 -17.40 76.04 1.41
CA ALA A 230 -17.06 77.31 2.04
C ALA A 230 -16.60 78.35 1.00
N GLU A 231 -15.80 77.91 0.01
CA GLU A 231 -15.39 78.74 -1.11
C GLU A 231 -16.59 79.16 -1.97
N GLU A 232 -17.46 78.21 -2.32
CA GLU A 232 -18.68 78.49 -3.08
C GLU A 232 -19.59 79.48 -2.34
N LEU A 233 -19.81 79.28 -1.04
CA LEU A 233 -20.58 80.19 -0.19
C LEU A 233 -20.04 81.63 -0.25
N GLU A 234 -18.72 81.81 -0.16
CA GLU A 234 -18.11 83.15 -0.28
C GLU A 234 -18.28 83.74 -1.68
N THR A 235 -18.16 82.94 -2.75
CA THR A 235 -18.36 83.42 -4.13
C THR A 235 -19.79 83.88 -4.38
N VAL A 236 -20.78 83.11 -3.93
CA VAL A 236 -22.20 83.43 -4.09
C VAL A 236 -22.58 84.61 -3.19
N ARG A 237 -22.03 84.68 -1.97
CA ARG A 237 -22.21 85.83 -1.06
C ARG A 237 -21.77 87.13 -1.72
N LYS A 238 -20.57 87.16 -2.34
CA LYS A 238 -20.07 88.35 -3.04
C LYS A 238 -20.98 88.75 -4.20
N ARG A 239 -21.35 87.80 -5.07
CA ARG A 239 -22.25 88.06 -6.20
C ARG A 239 -23.62 88.59 -5.75
N SER A 240 -24.18 88.04 -4.68
CA SER A 240 -25.45 88.50 -4.10
C SER A 240 -25.35 89.95 -3.61
N VAL A 241 -24.28 90.28 -2.87
CA VAL A 241 -24.06 91.65 -2.36
C VAL A 241 -23.84 92.64 -3.51
N ASP A 242 -23.05 92.27 -4.52
CA ASP A 242 -22.79 93.12 -5.69
C ASP A 242 -24.05 93.39 -6.51
N ALA A 243 -24.91 92.37 -6.69
CA ALA A 243 -26.19 92.51 -7.38
C ALA A 243 -27.18 93.39 -6.61
N GLU A 244 -27.31 93.21 -5.28
CA GLU A 244 -28.13 94.09 -4.44
C GLU A 244 -27.64 95.54 -4.47
N LEU A 245 -26.31 95.73 -4.46
CA LEU A 245 -25.70 97.05 -4.54
C LEU A 245 -25.91 97.70 -5.92
N ALA A 246 -25.89 96.91 -7.01
CA ALA A 246 -26.23 97.37 -8.35
C ALA A 246 -27.70 97.82 -8.45
N VAL A 247 -28.64 97.06 -7.88
CA VAL A 247 -30.05 97.46 -7.78
C VAL A 247 -30.20 98.76 -7.01
N HIS A 248 -29.52 98.88 -5.86
CA HIS A 248 -29.59 100.09 -5.03
C HIS A 248 -29.04 101.32 -5.77
N ARG A 249 -27.86 101.21 -6.41
CA ARG A 249 -27.28 102.29 -7.23
C ARG A 249 -28.18 102.69 -8.39
N PHE A 250 -28.74 101.71 -9.10
CA PHE A 250 -29.63 101.98 -10.22
C PHE A 250 -30.89 102.74 -9.78
N ARG A 251 -31.41 102.41 -8.59
CA ARG A 251 -32.57 103.06 -7.98
C ARG A 251 -32.28 104.50 -7.50
N THR A 252 -31.07 104.80 -7.05
CA THR A 252 -30.69 106.15 -6.57
C THR A 252 -30.32 107.12 -7.69
N ASP A 253 -29.66 106.62 -8.74
CA ASP A 253 -28.98 107.48 -9.72
C ASP A 253 -29.84 107.78 -10.96
N THR A 254 -30.93 107.04 -11.18
CA THR A 254 -31.73 107.10 -12.41
C THR A 254 -33.12 107.68 -12.18
N THR A 255 -33.57 108.62 -13.01
CA THR A 255 -34.96 109.09 -13.03
C THR A 255 -35.87 108.03 -13.67
N LEU A 256 -36.97 107.69 -12.99
CA LEU A 256 -37.85 106.58 -13.37
C LEU A 256 -38.67 106.91 -14.63
N THR A 257 -38.33 106.29 -15.76
CA THR A 257 -39.07 106.31 -17.04
C THR A 257 -39.59 104.91 -17.36
N LYS A 258 -40.52 104.79 -18.31
CA LYS A 258 -41.12 103.48 -18.67
C LYS A 258 -40.09 102.44 -19.11
N GLU A 259 -38.98 102.87 -19.74
CA GLU A 259 -37.88 101.98 -20.14
C GLU A 259 -36.99 101.58 -18.96
N THR A 260 -36.65 102.50 -18.04
CA THR A 260 -35.79 102.21 -16.88
C THR A 260 -36.48 101.36 -15.81
N LEU A 261 -37.81 101.33 -15.79
CA LEU A 261 -38.58 100.41 -14.95
C LEU A 261 -38.44 98.93 -15.37
N VAL A 262 -38.29 98.66 -16.67
CA VAL A 262 -38.08 97.28 -17.17
C VAL A 262 -36.70 96.77 -16.76
N THR A 263 -35.67 97.61 -16.90
CA THR A 263 -34.30 97.26 -16.51
C THR A 263 -34.15 97.10 -15.00
N LEU A 264 -34.80 97.94 -14.19
CA LEU A 264 -34.83 97.80 -12.73
C LEU A 264 -35.44 96.45 -12.33
N ARG A 265 -36.58 96.08 -12.93
CA ARG A 265 -37.25 94.80 -12.65
C ARG A 265 -36.39 93.60 -13.01
N GLN A 266 -35.60 93.69 -14.08
CA GLN A 266 -34.66 92.65 -14.46
C GLN A 266 -33.52 92.49 -13.44
N LEU A 267 -32.95 93.60 -12.97
CA LEU A 267 -31.91 93.58 -11.93
C LEU A 267 -32.45 93.08 -10.58
N GLU A 268 -33.70 93.43 -10.22
CA GLU A 268 -34.35 92.92 -9.01
C GLU A 268 -34.58 91.41 -9.08
N LEU A 269 -35.00 90.88 -10.23
CA LEU A 269 -35.12 89.45 -10.45
C LEU A 269 -33.76 88.74 -10.33
N GLU A 270 -32.71 89.32 -10.91
CA GLU A 270 -31.34 88.79 -10.80
C GLU A 270 -30.84 88.78 -9.35
N ALA A 271 -31.00 89.88 -8.62
CA ALA A 271 -30.62 89.98 -7.20
C ALA A 271 -31.40 88.98 -6.33
N SER A 272 -32.71 88.83 -6.56
CA SER A 272 -33.54 87.85 -5.84
C SER A 272 -33.13 86.41 -6.12
N SER A 273 -32.74 86.09 -7.36
CA SER A 273 -32.24 84.77 -7.75
C SER A 273 -30.92 84.46 -7.05
N LEU A 274 -29.97 85.39 -7.05
CA LEU A 274 -28.66 85.20 -6.38
C LEU A 274 -28.81 85.07 -4.87
N LYS A 275 -29.73 85.80 -4.26
CA LYS A 275 -30.06 85.66 -2.84
C LYS A 275 -30.62 84.29 -2.50
N SER A 276 -31.55 83.77 -3.31
CA SER A 276 -32.08 82.42 -3.13
C SER A 276 -30.98 81.35 -3.27
N GLN A 277 -30.03 81.54 -4.20
CA GLN A 277 -28.89 80.64 -4.33
C GLN A 277 -27.98 80.69 -3.10
N TYR A 278 -27.72 81.89 -2.56
CA TYR A 278 -26.94 82.05 -1.33
C TYR A 278 -27.60 81.33 -0.15
N GLU A 279 -28.90 81.52 0.07
CA GLU A 279 -29.65 80.87 1.15
C GLU A 279 -29.62 79.34 1.02
N GLN A 280 -29.71 78.81 -0.21
CA GLN A 280 -29.61 77.37 -0.47
C GLN A 280 -28.22 76.82 -0.13
N VAL A 281 -27.14 77.47 -0.58
CA VAL A 281 -25.76 77.04 -0.28
C VAL A 281 -25.48 77.15 1.22
N LEU A 282 -25.98 78.20 1.89
CA LEU A 282 -25.86 78.37 3.33
C LEU A 282 -26.56 77.24 4.11
N GLN A 283 -27.77 76.86 3.71
CA GLN A 283 -28.48 75.73 4.31
C GLN A 283 -27.72 74.42 4.11
N GLN A 284 -27.18 74.18 2.92
CA GLN A 284 -26.36 73.00 2.63
C GLN A 284 -25.07 72.98 3.47
N TYR A 285 -24.43 74.13 3.66
CA TYR A 285 -23.26 74.27 4.52
C TYR A 285 -23.59 74.00 5.99
N GLN A 286 -24.70 74.55 6.51
CA GLN A 286 -25.17 74.30 7.88
C GLN A 286 -25.55 72.83 8.11
N ALA A 287 -26.21 72.19 7.14
CA ALA A 287 -26.52 70.76 7.18
C ALA A 287 -25.24 69.91 7.21
N SER A 288 -24.21 70.29 6.42
CA SER A 288 -22.90 69.65 6.46
C SER A 288 -22.22 69.78 7.82
N LEU A 289 -22.40 70.91 8.54
CA LEU A 289 -21.90 71.11 9.90
C LEU A 289 -22.55 70.16 10.92
N GLN A 290 -23.86 69.95 10.84
CA GLN A 290 -24.60 69.08 11.79
C GLN A 290 -24.27 67.60 11.60
N ASN A 291 -24.00 67.14 10.37
CA ASN A 291 -23.70 65.74 10.08
C ASN A 291 -22.36 65.23 10.66
N LEU A 292 -21.51 66.09 11.22
CA LEU A 292 -20.23 65.69 11.84
C LEU A 292 -20.39 64.81 13.08
N SER A 293 -21.42 65.04 13.90
CA SER A 293 -21.56 64.36 15.19
C SER A 293 -22.04 62.91 15.04
N MET A 294 -22.62 62.54 13.89
CA MET A 294 -23.24 61.23 13.66
C MET A 294 -22.41 60.31 12.75
N ALA A 295 -21.36 60.81 12.08
CA ALA A 295 -20.54 60.04 11.13
C ALA A 295 -19.38 59.27 11.79
N LEU A 296 -19.42 59.06 13.12
CA LEU A 296 -18.35 58.38 13.84
C LEU A 296 -18.44 56.86 13.61
N THR A 297 -17.51 56.39 12.77
CA THR A 297 -17.02 55.02 12.59
C THR A 297 -17.96 54.04 11.88
N GLU A 298 -17.79 53.92 10.55
CA GLU A 298 -18.38 52.84 9.72
C GLU A 298 -17.80 51.45 10.05
N ALA A 299 -16.68 51.37 10.77
CA ALA A 299 -16.07 50.11 11.13
C ALA A 299 -15.80 50.07 12.64
N ARG A 300 -16.27 49.02 13.32
CA ARG A 300 -15.99 48.80 14.75
C ARG A 300 -15.41 47.42 15.00
N ILE A 301 -14.45 47.32 15.91
CA ILE A 301 -13.93 46.04 16.37
C ILE A 301 -15.02 45.37 17.22
N ILE A 302 -15.44 44.18 16.82
CA ILE A 302 -16.42 43.37 17.57
C ILE A 302 -15.69 42.55 18.64
N SER A 303 -14.56 41.97 18.25
CA SER A 303 -13.71 41.19 19.13
C SER A 303 -12.25 41.37 18.75
N GLU A 304 -11.43 41.70 19.74
CA GLU A 304 -9.98 41.66 19.62
C GLU A 304 -9.48 40.23 19.43
N ALA A 305 -8.28 40.13 18.86
CA ALA A 305 -7.54 38.90 18.66
C ALA A 305 -7.29 38.18 19.98
N SER A 306 -7.75 36.94 20.08
CA SER A 306 -7.56 36.08 21.26
C SER A 306 -6.16 35.46 21.28
N TYR A 307 -5.57 35.28 22.46
CA TYR A 307 -4.32 34.54 22.62
C TYR A 307 -4.53 33.03 22.33
N PRO A 308 -3.86 32.46 21.31
CA PRO A 308 -4.02 31.05 20.97
C PRO A 308 -3.28 30.14 21.95
N GLY A 309 -4.01 29.41 22.78
CA GLY A 309 -3.44 28.46 23.74
C GLY A 309 -2.98 27.12 23.14
N ARG A 310 -3.28 26.85 21.86
CA ARG A 310 -2.88 25.64 21.13
C ARG A 310 -2.50 25.99 19.70
N PRO A 311 -1.55 25.23 19.10
CA PRO A 311 -1.23 25.41 17.69
C PRO A 311 -2.40 24.97 16.81
N SER A 312 -2.60 25.71 15.73
CA SER A 312 -3.62 25.49 14.70
C SER A 312 -3.16 24.52 13.62
N SER A 313 -1.87 24.52 13.29
CA SER A 313 -1.27 23.57 12.34
C SER A 313 0.13 23.18 12.78
N PRO A 314 0.58 21.96 12.45
CA PRO A 314 -0.16 20.85 11.82
C PRO A 314 -1.20 20.21 12.76
N ASN A 315 -2.31 19.69 12.20
CA ASN A 315 -3.24 18.85 12.95
C ASN A 315 -2.59 17.48 13.22
N GLY A 316 -2.02 17.30 14.40
CA GLY A 316 -1.26 16.10 14.76
C GLY A 316 -2.01 14.79 14.49
N ILE A 317 -3.32 14.76 14.79
CA ILE A 317 -4.17 13.58 14.53
C ILE A 317 -4.27 13.29 13.02
N VAL A 318 -4.47 14.33 12.20
CA VAL A 318 -4.61 14.18 10.75
C VAL A 318 -3.29 13.75 10.11
N ALA A 319 -2.17 14.38 10.52
CA ALA A 319 -0.85 14.01 10.04
C ALA A 319 -0.50 12.54 10.39
N LEU A 320 -0.73 12.12 11.63
CA LEU A 320 -0.53 10.72 12.04
C LEU A 320 -1.42 9.75 11.30
N ALA A 321 -2.70 10.11 11.07
CA ALA A 321 -3.62 9.28 10.31
C ALA A 321 -3.14 9.10 8.86
N ILE A 322 -2.72 10.17 8.19
CA ILE A 322 -2.18 10.11 6.82
C ILE A 322 -0.94 9.23 6.77
N CYS A 323 0.03 9.41 7.67
CA CYS A 323 1.26 8.61 7.72
C CYS A 323 0.97 7.12 7.99
N ALA A 324 0.05 6.81 8.90
CA ALA A 324 -0.33 5.44 9.20
C ALA A 324 -1.05 4.75 8.02
N VAL A 325 -1.97 5.47 7.34
CA VAL A 325 -2.66 4.98 6.14
C VAL A 325 -1.68 4.72 5.00
N LEU A 326 -0.76 5.67 4.73
CA LEU A 326 0.27 5.49 3.71
C LEU A 326 1.19 4.31 4.03
N GLY A 327 1.62 4.17 5.28
CA GLY A 327 2.41 3.02 5.74
C GLY A 327 1.67 1.69 5.55
N GLY A 328 0.37 1.66 5.86
CA GLY A 328 -0.50 0.49 5.64
C GLY A 328 -0.66 0.16 4.15
N MET A 329 -0.85 1.16 3.28
CA MET A 329 -0.96 0.96 1.83
C MET A 329 0.31 0.38 1.23
N ILE A 330 1.48 0.90 1.61
CA ILE A 330 2.79 0.36 1.16
C ILE A 330 2.95 -1.09 1.65
N GLY A 331 2.62 -1.35 2.92
CA GLY A 331 2.65 -2.69 3.49
C GLY A 331 1.73 -3.67 2.75
N ALA A 332 0.52 -3.23 2.38
CA ALA A 332 -0.43 -4.03 1.62
C ALA A 332 0.05 -4.30 0.19
N GLY A 333 0.63 -3.30 -0.48
CA GLY A 333 1.20 -3.46 -1.82
C GLY A 333 2.35 -4.46 -1.85
N VAL A 334 3.32 -4.33 -0.94
CA VAL A 334 4.45 -5.27 -0.84
C VAL A 334 3.99 -6.65 -0.38
N GLY A 335 3.04 -6.74 0.55
CA GLY A 335 2.42 -7.99 0.97
C GLY A 335 1.71 -8.70 -0.18
N GLY A 336 0.96 -7.96 -1.00
CA GLY A 336 0.31 -8.46 -2.21
C GLY A 336 1.30 -8.97 -3.25
N ILE A 337 2.39 -8.23 -3.51
CA ILE A 337 3.46 -8.69 -4.42
C ILE A 337 4.12 -9.98 -3.89
N ARG A 338 4.31 -10.09 -2.58
CA ARG A 338 4.89 -11.29 -1.96
C ARG A 338 3.97 -12.51 -2.09
N GLU A 339 2.66 -12.30 -1.96
CA GLU A 339 1.65 -13.36 -2.14
C GLU A 339 1.51 -13.75 -3.63
N TYR A 340 1.48 -12.76 -4.54
CA TYR A 340 1.37 -13.00 -5.98
C TYR A 340 2.59 -13.76 -6.54
N ARG A 341 3.76 -13.64 -5.89
CA ARG A 341 4.96 -14.41 -6.23
C ARG A 341 4.96 -15.84 -5.68
N GLU A 342 3.88 -16.32 -5.05
CA GLU A 342 3.85 -17.65 -4.45
C GLU A 342 3.56 -18.74 -5.51
N ARG A 343 4.63 -19.39 -5.98
CA ARG A 343 4.63 -20.33 -7.12
C ARG A 343 4.56 -21.82 -6.72
N PHE A 344 4.34 -22.16 -5.45
CA PHE A 344 4.56 -23.53 -4.91
C PHE A 344 3.26 -24.25 -4.51
N PHE A 345 3.23 -25.58 -4.50
CA PHE A 345 2.08 -26.36 -4.01
C PHE A 345 1.93 -26.24 -2.49
N ARG A 346 0.73 -25.86 -2.03
CA ARG A 346 0.38 -25.68 -0.61
C ARG A 346 -0.84 -26.49 -0.17
N THR A 347 -1.78 -26.74 -1.08
CA THR A 347 -3.07 -27.42 -0.82
C THR A 347 -3.31 -28.56 -1.80
N ARG A 348 -4.18 -29.52 -1.47
CA ARG A 348 -4.53 -30.63 -2.37
C ARG A 348 -5.26 -30.13 -3.62
N GLY A 349 -6.13 -29.13 -3.45
CA GLY A 349 -6.85 -28.49 -4.55
C GLY A 349 -5.90 -27.96 -5.63
N GLN A 350 -4.83 -27.28 -5.25
CA GLN A 350 -3.83 -26.77 -6.20
C GLN A 350 -3.16 -27.85 -7.05
N VAL A 351 -3.02 -29.08 -6.55
CA VAL A 351 -2.46 -30.19 -7.36
C VAL A 351 -3.47 -30.59 -8.43
N ARG A 352 -4.75 -30.70 -8.06
CA ARG A 352 -5.83 -31.05 -8.98
C ARG A 352 -6.07 -29.96 -10.02
N ASP A 353 -6.14 -28.70 -9.58
CA ASP A 353 -6.38 -27.55 -10.45
C ASP A 353 -5.21 -27.35 -11.44
N GLU A 354 -3.98 -27.58 -11.00
CA GLU A 354 -2.79 -27.26 -11.78
C GLU A 354 -2.34 -28.41 -12.70
N LEU A 355 -2.47 -29.66 -12.23
CA LEU A 355 -1.96 -30.87 -12.90
C LEU A 355 -3.06 -31.84 -13.34
N GLY A 356 -4.33 -31.63 -12.95
CA GLY A 356 -5.41 -32.60 -13.22
C GLY A 356 -5.31 -33.92 -12.44
N LEU A 357 -4.35 -34.03 -11.51
CA LEU A 357 -4.06 -35.25 -10.76
C LEU A 357 -4.57 -35.19 -9.32
N ASP A 358 -4.88 -36.35 -8.75
CA ASP A 358 -5.29 -36.46 -7.36
C ASP A 358 -4.10 -36.42 -6.39
N THR A 359 -4.29 -35.73 -5.25
CA THR A 359 -3.31 -35.78 -4.16
C THR A 359 -3.54 -37.03 -3.31
N LEU A 360 -2.64 -38.00 -3.42
CA LEU A 360 -2.72 -39.29 -2.71
C LEU A 360 -2.43 -39.15 -1.21
N GLY A 361 -1.66 -38.14 -0.83
CA GLY A 361 -1.31 -37.91 0.57
C GLY A 361 -0.41 -36.71 0.79
N MET A 362 -0.37 -36.26 2.05
CA MET A 362 0.53 -35.22 2.53
C MET A 362 1.39 -35.85 3.63
N ILE A 363 2.68 -36.04 3.37
CA ILE A 363 3.61 -36.60 4.33
C ILE A 363 4.23 -35.46 5.14
N PRO A 364 4.10 -35.47 6.48
CA PRO A 364 4.67 -34.45 7.32
C PRO A 364 6.19 -34.49 7.32
N LEU A 365 6.83 -33.34 7.52
CA LEU A 365 8.26 -33.28 7.76
C LEU A 365 8.59 -34.06 9.05
N LEU A 366 9.40 -35.11 8.92
CA LEU A 366 9.86 -35.90 10.05
C LEU A 366 10.98 -35.12 10.78
N ASP A 367 10.64 -34.47 11.89
CA ASP A 367 11.60 -33.78 12.76
C ASP A 367 12.46 -34.82 13.52
N GLY A 368 13.58 -35.23 12.91
CA GLY A 368 14.59 -36.07 13.54
C GLY A 368 15.98 -35.45 13.41
N LYS A 369 16.76 -35.45 14.50
CA LYS A 369 18.22 -35.25 14.38
C LYS A 369 18.74 -36.30 13.38
N PRO A 370 19.65 -35.96 12.45
CA PRO A 370 20.21 -36.95 11.54
C PRO A 370 20.77 -38.08 12.39
N ILE A 371 20.23 -39.29 12.24
CA ILE A 371 20.63 -40.42 13.06
C ILE A 371 22.08 -40.71 12.68
N ARG A 372 23.00 -40.25 13.52
CA ARG A 372 24.43 -40.30 13.27
C ARG A 372 24.83 -41.77 13.38
N ARG A 373 25.16 -42.35 12.23
CA ARG A 373 25.58 -43.73 12.06
C ARG A 373 26.70 -44.05 13.07
N ASN A 374 26.42 -44.87 14.07
CA ASN A 374 27.46 -45.35 14.99
C ASN A 374 28.31 -46.38 14.23
N LYS A 375 29.59 -46.06 14.00
CA LYS A 375 30.60 -46.94 13.37
C LYS A 375 30.88 -48.25 14.15
N ARG A 376 30.18 -48.52 15.26
CA ARG A 376 30.50 -49.60 16.22
C ARG A 376 29.60 -50.83 16.12
N ASP A 377 28.58 -50.84 15.28
CA ASP A 377 27.68 -52.00 15.15
C ASP A 377 28.12 -52.99 14.05
N HIS A 378 29.35 -52.87 13.54
CA HIS A 378 29.91 -53.81 12.57
C HIS A 378 30.40 -55.10 13.23
N ALA A 379 29.49 -56.03 13.50
CA ALA A 379 29.86 -57.43 13.53
C ALA A 379 29.91 -57.94 12.08
N VAL A 380 31.12 -58.26 11.62
CA VAL A 380 31.40 -58.90 10.33
C VAL A 380 30.77 -60.30 10.34
N GLY A 381 29.62 -60.45 9.70
CA GLY A 381 28.98 -61.73 9.39
C GLY A 381 28.23 -61.61 8.07
N GLU A 382 28.15 -62.67 7.28
CA GLU A 382 27.56 -62.69 5.94
C GLU A 382 26.14 -62.08 5.89
N LEU A 383 26.04 -60.84 5.40
CA LEU A 383 24.80 -60.05 5.39
C LEU A 383 23.88 -60.48 4.26
N SER A 384 23.01 -61.46 4.50
CA SER A 384 21.95 -61.90 3.56
C SER A 384 20.61 -61.17 3.74
N PHE A 385 20.54 -60.20 4.66
CA PHE A 385 19.31 -59.52 5.05
C PHE A 385 19.38 -58.00 4.89
N ILE A 386 18.21 -57.38 4.68
CA ILE A 386 18.08 -55.92 4.67
C ILE A 386 18.40 -55.38 6.08
N GLU A 387 19.50 -54.64 6.23
CA GLU A 387 19.85 -53.97 7.48
C GLU A 387 19.26 -52.56 7.51
N VAL A 388 18.11 -52.40 8.15
CA VAL A 388 17.58 -51.07 8.46
C VAL A 388 17.76 -50.82 9.95
N GLY A 389 18.83 -50.10 10.31
CA GLY A 389 18.93 -49.53 11.66
C GLY A 389 17.76 -48.57 11.94
N ASN A 390 17.71 -47.93 13.11
CA ASN A 390 16.76 -46.83 13.34
C ASN A 390 17.00 -45.74 12.29
N SER A 391 16.16 -45.69 11.25
CA SER A 391 16.32 -44.77 10.13
C SER A 391 14.94 -44.32 9.65
N ALA A 392 14.87 -43.23 8.89
CA ALA A 392 13.60 -42.81 8.32
C ALA A 392 13.05 -43.84 7.29
N PHE A 393 13.89 -44.73 6.76
CA PHE A 393 13.52 -45.71 5.72
C PHE A 393 12.71 -46.90 6.23
N ASN A 394 12.67 -47.16 7.55
CA ASN A 394 11.75 -48.12 8.20
C ASN A 394 10.76 -47.42 9.16
N TRP A 395 10.47 -46.13 8.93
CA TRP A 395 9.61 -45.35 9.82
C TRP A 395 8.23 -45.99 10.02
N VAL A 396 7.62 -46.52 8.96
CA VAL A 396 6.29 -47.14 9.05
C VAL A 396 6.30 -48.46 9.82
N GLU A 397 7.41 -49.19 9.82
CA GLU A 397 7.55 -50.40 10.64
C GLU A 397 7.51 -50.06 12.12
N GLN A 398 8.20 -48.99 12.52
CA GLN A 398 8.26 -48.51 13.90
C GLN A 398 6.98 -47.77 14.33
N HIS A 399 6.34 -47.06 13.41
CA HIS A 399 5.13 -46.27 13.66
C HIS A 399 3.99 -46.62 12.67
N PRO A 400 3.37 -47.81 12.79
CA PRO A 400 2.38 -48.29 11.83
C PRO A 400 1.09 -47.46 11.77
N ARG A 401 0.80 -46.67 12.81
CA ARG A 401 -0.39 -45.79 12.91
C ARG A 401 -0.07 -44.31 12.62
N SER A 402 1.13 -44.02 12.12
CA SER A 402 1.52 -42.64 11.78
C SER A 402 0.80 -42.11 10.55
N GLU A 403 0.71 -40.77 10.41
CA GLU A 403 0.18 -40.13 9.21
C GLU A 403 0.97 -40.53 7.95
N PHE A 404 2.27 -40.79 8.08
CA PHE A 404 3.10 -41.34 7.02
C PHE A 404 2.57 -42.71 6.56
N ALA A 405 2.28 -43.61 7.51
CA ALA A 405 1.76 -44.94 7.21
C ALA A 405 0.38 -44.87 6.53
N GLU A 406 -0.50 -43.98 6.97
CA GLU A 406 -1.80 -43.74 6.35
C GLU A 406 -1.68 -43.19 4.92
N ALA A 407 -0.72 -42.29 4.66
CA ALA A 407 -0.44 -41.84 3.30
C ALA A 407 -0.01 -43.00 2.39
N MET A 408 0.84 -43.92 2.86
CA MET A 408 1.23 -45.10 2.08
C MET A 408 0.06 -46.08 1.86
N ARG A 409 -0.83 -46.25 2.85
CA ARG A 409 -2.07 -47.04 2.69
C ARG A 409 -2.98 -46.41 1.64
N THR A 410 -3.08 -45.09 1.62
CA THR A 410 -3.88 -44.36 0.62
C THR A 410 -3.30 -44.53 -0.77
N VAL A 411 -1.97 -44.46 -0.92
CA VAL A 411 -1.28 -44.78 -2.19
C VAL A 411 -1.62 -46.19 -2.65
N LYS A 412 -1.58 -47.19 -1.75
CA LYS A 412 -1.98 -48.57 -2.10
C LYS A 412 -3.42 -48.63 -2.61
N VAL A 413 -4.37 -48.02 -1.89
CA VAL A 413 -5.79 -48.02 -2.28
C VAL A 413 -5.98 -47.40 -3.67
N ALA A 414 -5.31 -46.27 -3.93
CA ALA A 414 -5.35 -45.63 -5.25
C ALA A 414 -4.77 -46.53 -6.35
N VAL A 415 -3.64 -47.19 -6.08
CA VAL A 415 -3.03 -48.13 -7.03
C VAL A 415 -3.94 -49.33 -7.31
N ASP A 416 -4.56 -49.89 -6.28
CA ASP A 416 -5.47 -51.03 -6.42
C ASP A 416 -6.75 -50.67 -7.19
N ALA A 417 -7.21 -49.42 -7.04
CA ALA A 417 -8.36 -48.89 -7.77
C ALA A 417 -8.04 -48.62 -9.24
N GLU A 418 -6.87 -48.07 -9.56
CA GLU A 418 -6.46 -47.75 -10.93
C GLU A 418 -6.04 -49.00 -11.72
N LEU A 419 -5.50 -50.02 -11.05
CA LEU A 419 -4.99 -51.25 -11.66
C LEU A 419 -5.73 -52.52 -11.18
N PRO A 420 -7.06 -52.63 -11.35
CA PRO A 420 -7.86 -53.70 -10.73
C PRO A 420 -7.62 -55.08 -11.34
N THR A 421 -7.24 -55.16 -12.62
CA THR A 421 -7.14 -56.41 -13.39
C THR A 421 -5.74 -57.04 -13.37
N LYS A 422 -4.74 -56.38 -12.80
CA LYS A 422 -3.35 -56.88 -12.77
C LYS A 422 -3.04 -57.67 -11.51
N SER A 423 -2.57 -58.91 -11.68
CA SER A 423 -2.13 -59.78 -10.59
C SER A 423 -0.83 -59.31 -9.92
N THR A 424 0.03 -58.65 -10.70
CA THR A 424 1.22 -57.96 -10.22
C THR A 424 1.17 -56.52 -10.65
N LYS A 425 1.47 -55.61 -9.72
CA LYS A 425 1.46 -54.16 -9.96
C LYS A 425 2.89 -53.61 -9.85
N ALA A 426 3.45 -53.19 -10.98
CA ALA A 426 4.74 -52.51 -11.05
C ALA A 426 4.55 -50.99 -10.94
N ILE A 427 4.92 -50.41 -9.79
CA ILE A 427 4.71 -49.01 -9.43
C ILE A 427 6.05 -48.28 -9.39
N GLY A 428 6.20 -47.23 -10.18
CA GLY A 428 7.36 -46.34 -10.12
C GLY A 428 7.14 -45.17 -9.17
N ILE A 429 8.15 -44.86 -8.34
CA ILE A 429 8.18 -43.64 -7.54
C ILE A 429 9.16 -42.67 -8.20
N VAL A 430 8.68 -41.49 -8.56
CA VAL A 430 9.45 -40.49 -9.31
C VAL A 430 9.30 -39.11 -8.67
N SER A 431 10.29 -38.24 -8.86
CA SER A 431 10.25 -36.85 -8.37
C SER A 431 10.68 -35.88 -9.46
N CYS A 432 10.26 -34.62 -9.39
CA CYS A 432 10.68 -33.59 -10.35
C CYS A 432 12.13 -33.16 -10.11
N LEU A 433 12.52 -33.04 -8.84
CA LEU A 433 13.84 -32.58 -8.41
C LEU A 433 14.54 -33.63 -7.52
N PRO A 434 15.88 -33.64 -7.49
CA PRO A 434 16.63 -34.41 -6.51
C PRO A 434 16.29 -33.99 -5.08
N GLY A 435 16.20 -34.95 -4.16
CA GLY A 435 16.03 -34.66 -2.72
C GLY A 435 14.59 -34.44 -2.24
N GLU A 436 13.58 -34.55 -3.11
CA GLU A 436 12.15 -34.45 -2.72
C GLU A 436 11.66 -35.63 -1.85
N GLY A 437 12.46 -36.70 -1.73
CA GLY A 437 12.21 -37.83 -0.85
C GLY A 437 11.60 -39.07 -1.51
N LYS A 438 11.74 -39.22 -2.84
CA LYS A 438 11.30 -40.42 -3.60
C LYS A 438 11.74 -41.76 -2.97
N SER A 439 13.01 -41.91 -2.62
CA SER A 439 13.58 -43.14 -2.07
C SER A 439 12.99 -43.46 -0.70
N LEU A 440 12.74 -42.43 0.11
CA LEU A 440 12.09 -42.59 1.42
C LEU A 440 10.66 -43.11 1.27
N VAL A 441 9.92 -42.54 0.32
CA VAL A 441 8.55 -42.95 -0.01
C VAL A 441 8.54 -44.36 -0.58
N ALA A 442 9.45 -44.70 -1.49
CA ALA A 442 9.56 -46.03 -2.10
C ALA A 442 9.82 -47.14 -1.05
N ALA A 443 10.78 -46.93 -0.15
CA ALA A 443 11.08 -47.89 0.92
C ALA A 443 9.89 -48.11 1.85
N ASN A 444 9.30 -47.03 2.35
CA ASN A 444 8.20 -47.12 3.30
C ASN A 444 6.91 -47.64 2.65
N LEU A 445 6.64 -47.34 1.37
CA LEU A 445 5.55 -47.94 0.61
C LEU A 445 5.73 -49.45 0.49
N ALA A 446 6.93 -49.90 0.11
CA ALA A 446 7.25 -51.33 0.02
C ALA A 446 7.10 -52.03 1.39
N MET A 447 7.49 -51.35 2.47
CA MET A 447 7.31 -51.84 3.83
C MET A 447 5.83 -52.00 4.20
N VAL A 448 4.99 -51.00 3.91
CA VAL A 448 3.54 -51.06 4.15
C VAL A 448 2.88 -52.21 3.40
N LEU A 449 3.23 -52.39 2.13
CA LEU A 449 2.74 -53.49 1.30
C LEU A 449 3.14 -54.85 1.89
N ALA A 450 4.40 -54.99 2.31
CA ALA A 450 4.90 -56.22 2.92
C ALA A 450 4.29 -56.51 4.30
N MET A 451 4.05 -55.49 5.12
CA MET A 451 3.34 -55.61 6.42
C MET A 451 1.91 -56.11 6.23
N GLN A 452 1.27 -55.78 5.10
CA GLN A 452 -0.03 -56.31 4.70
C GLN A 452 0.05 -57.71 4.06
N ARG A 453 1.19 -58.39 4.22
CA ARG A 453 1.48 -59.73 3.70
C ARG A 453 1.51 -59.82 2.17
N CYS A 454 1.62 -58.70 1.46
CA CYS A 454 1.82 -58.72 0.02
C CYS A 454 3.28 -59.07 -0.30
N ARG A 455 3.51 -60.03 -1.20
CA ARG A 455 4.86 -60.34 -1.68
C ARG A 455 5.37 -59.16 -2.49
N THR A 456 6.36 -58.46 -1.96
CA THR A 456 6.77 -57.15 -2.48
C THR A 456 8.24 -57.18 -2.86
N LEU A 457 8.55 -56.62 -4.03
CA LEU A 457 9.91 -56.39 -4.50
C LEU A 457 10.17 -54.89 -4.56
N LEU A 458 11.20 -54.42 -3.86
CA LEU A 458 11.72 -53.05 -3.96
C LEU A 458 12.97 -53.05 -4.86
N ILE A 459 13.02 -52.16 -5.84
CA ILE A 459 14.14 -52.01 -6.77
C ILE A 459 14.67 -50.58 -6.69
N ASP A 460 15.98 -50.42 -6.49
CA ASP A 460 16.66 -49.12 -6.63
C ASP A 460 17.11 -48.95 -8.09
N ALA A 461 16.30 -48.27 -8.90
CA ALA A 461 16.58 -48.04 -10.32
C ALA A 461 17.26 -46.69 -10.60
N ASP A 462 17.63 -45.94 -9.55
CA ASP A 462 18.42 -44.72 -9.67
C ASP A 462 19.92 -45.07 -9.79
N ILE A 463 20.34 -45.40 -11.00
CA ILE A 463 21.72 -45.82 -11.30
C ILE A 463 22.72 -44.68 -11.02
N HIS A 464 22.30 -43.44 -11.23
CA HIS A 464 23.16 -42.26 -11.15
C HIS A 464 23.38 -41.80 -9.71
N ASN A 465 22.33 -41.85 -8.88
CA ASN A 465 22.40 -41.46 -7.47
C ASN A 465 21.53 -42.37 -6.58
N PRO A 466 21.96 -43.61 -6.31
CA PRO A 466 21.14 -44.59 -5.60
C PRO A 466 20.88 -44.12 -4.16
N GLY A 467 19.63 -43.83 -3.85
CA GLY A 467 19.20 -43.35 -2.53
C GLY A 467 18.89 -44.48 -1.55
N LEU A 468 18.45 -45.63 -2.05
CA LEU A 468 18.06 -46.79 -1.24
C LEU A 468 19.26 -47.68 -0.91
N SER A 469 20.11 -47.96 -1.90
CA SER A 469 21.21 -48.91 -1.77
C SER A 469 22.19 -48.58 -0.63
N PRO A 470 22.64 -47.32 -0.42
CA PRO A 470 23.51 -46.97 0.70
C PRO A 470 22.86 -47.12 2.09
N MET A 471 21.53 -47.13 2.13
CA MET A 471 20.74 -47.15 3.36
C MET A 471 20.28 -48.56 3.74
N LEU A 472 19.92 -49.40 2.75
CA LEU A 472 19.31 -50.72 2.95
C LEU A 472 20.27 -51.89 2.64
N ALA A 473 21.33 -51.67 1.87
CA ALA A 473 22.22 -52.71 1.33
C ALA A 473 23.70 -52.34 1.52
N ASN A 474 24.04 -51.71 2.64
CA ASN A 474 25.40 -51.27 2.90
C ASN A 474 26.37 -52.46 3.01
N GLY A 475 27.37 -52.52 2.13
CA GLY A 475 28.32 -53.64 2.07
C GLY A 475 27.88 -54.79 1.16
N TRP A 476 26.74 -54.67 0.47
CA TRP A 476 26.28 -55.65 -0.53
C TRP A 476 26.78 -55.28 -1.93
N GLU A 477 27.37 -56.23 -2.65
CA GLU A 477 28.09 -55.95 -3.90
C GLU A 477 27.34 -56.30 -5.20
N ARG A 478 26.27 -57.09 -5.13
CA ARG A 478 25.52 -57.56 -6.31
C ARG A 478 24.13 -56.92 -6.37
N GLY A 479 23.65 -56.57 -7.56
CA GLY A 479 22.37 -55.88 -7.67
C GLY A 479 21.90 -55.69 -9.11
N LEU A 480 21.29 -54.54 -9.37
CA LEU A 480 20.70 -54.22 -10.66
C LEU A 480 21.75 -54.18 -11.78
N ALA A 481 22.98 -53.75 -11.49
CA ALA A 481 24.07 -53.81 -12.46
C ALA A 481 24.32 -55.23 -12.99
N ASN A 482 24.27 -56.24 -12.12
CA ASN A 482 24.47 -57.65 -12.47
C ASN A 482 23.30 -58.19 -13.29
N LEU A 483 22.07 -57.79 -12.97
CA LEU A 483 20.87 -58.07 -13.77
C LEU A 483 21.02 -57.56 -15.20
N LEU A 484 21.44 -56.30 -15.36
CA LEU A 484 21.63 -55.70 -16.67
C LEU A 484 22.80 -56.36 -17.43
N ALA A 485 23.86 -56.74 -16.74
CA ALA A 485 24.97 -57.50 -17.32
C ALA A 485 24.58 -58.93 -17.75
N GLY A 486 23.47 -59.48 -17.26
CA GLY A 486 23.01 -60.85 -17.53
C GLY A 486 23.62 -61.92 -16.62
N ASP A 487 24.36 -61.52 -15.59
CA ASP A 487 24.95 -62.38 -14.55
C ASP A 487 24.15 -62.22 -13.25
N PHE A 488 22.87 -62.62 -13.25
CA PHE A 488 21.98 -62.41 -12.11
C PHE A 488 21.33 -63.69 -11.63
N ASN A 489 21.40 -63.88 -10.32
CA ASN A 489 20.75 -64.97 -9.61
C ASN A 489 19.77 -64.43 -8.56
N ALA A 490 18.73 -65.19 -8.24
CA ALA A 490 17.75 -64.80 -7.20
C ALA A 490 18.36 -64.60 -5.80
N ARG A 491 19.57 -65.12 -5.56
CA ARG A 491 20.36 -64.92 -4.33
C ARG A 491 21.01 -63.54 -4.24
N ASP A 492 21.09 -62.81 -5.36
CA ASP A 492 21.63 -61.45 -5.42
C ASP A 492 20.65 -60.40 -4.85
N MET A 493 19.42 -60.83 -4.52
CA MET A 493 18.40 -60.00 -3.87
C MET A 493 18.43 -60.19 -2.36
N LEU A 494 18.41 -59.09 -1.63
CA LEU A 494 18.32 -59.09 -0.16
C LEU A 494 16.90 -59.41 0.28
N ALA A 495 16.75 -60.21 1.33
CA ALA A 495 15.45 -60.49 1.94
C ALA A 495 15.28 -59.71 3.25
N HIS A 496 14.07 -59.24 3.52
CA HIS A 496 13.73 -58.74 4.85
C HIS A 496 13.61 -59.91 5.84
N GLN A 497 14.02 -59.72 7.09
CA GLN A 497 14.04 -60.80 8.09
C GLN A 497 12.63 -61.34 8.41
N SER A 498 11.65 -60.42 8.55
CA SER A 498 10.32 -60.76 9.08
C SER A 498 9.16 -60.51 8.12
N LEU A 499 9.42 -59.89 6.97
CA LEU A 499 8.38 -59.43 6.04
C LEU A 499 8.60 -60.07 4.66
N PRO A 500 7.53 -60.31 3.87
CA PRO A 500 7.63 -60.81 2.50
C PRO A 500 8.12 -59.72 1.53
N LEU A 501 9.24 -59.08 1.87
CA LEU A 501 9.88 -58.00 1.12
C LEU A 501 11.25 -58.49 0.64
N ARG A 502 11.51 -58.34 -0.65
CA ARG A 502 12.86 -58.45 -1.22
C ARG A 502 13.32 -57.11 -1.75
N PHE A 503 14.60 -56.84 -1.63
CA PHE A 503 15.25 -55.64 -2.13
C PHE A 503 16.29 -56.00 -3.19
N LEU A 504 16.20 -55.36 -4.35
CA LEU A 504 17.22 -55.39 -5.40
C LEU A 504 17.98 -54.05 -5.35
N PRO A 505 19.21 -54.05 -4.82
CA PRO A 505 20.05 -52.86 -4.80
C PRO A 505 20.38 -52.39 -6.21
N GLY A 506 20.68 -51.11 -6.36
CA GLY A 506 21.04 -50.48 -7.62
C GLY A 506 22.47 -50.79 -8.03
N VAL A 507 23.28 -49.76 -8.22
CA VAL A 507 24.66 -49.87 -8.72
C VAL A 507 25.65 -49.33 -7.70
N ASN A 508 26.68 -50.10 -7.36
CA ASN A 508 27.76 -49.62 -6.50
C ASN A 508 28.74 -48.70 -7.25
N GLN A 509 29.48 -47.83 -6.54
CA GLN A 509 30.45 -46.88 -7.13
C GLN A 509 31.46 -47.54 -8.10
N SER A 510 31.85 -48.80 -7.84
CA SER A 510 32.74 -49.58 -8.72
C SER A 510 32.07 -50.05 -10.02
N GLN A 511 30.75 -50.25 -10.02
CA GLN A 511 29.95 -50.77 -11.13
C GLN A 511 29.31 -49.69 -12.01
N GLN A 512 29.28 -48.44 -11.56
CA GLN A 512 28.75 -47.29 -12.33
C GLN A 512 29.51 -47.06 -13.65
N LYS A 513 30.77 -47.50 -13.75
CA LYS A 513 31.55 -47.48 -15.01
C LYS A 513 31.11 -48.55 -16.00
N LEU A 514 30.59 -49.69 -15.54
CA LEU A 514 30.14 -50.81 -16.36
C LEU A 514 28.72 -50.59 -16.90
N ALA A 515 27.87 -49.89 -16.14
CA ALA A 515 26.47 -49.63 -16.49
C ALA A 515 26.27 -48.70 -17.71
N LYS A 516 27.33 -47.98 -18.15
CA LYS A 516 27.27 -47.05 -19.29
C LYS A 516 27.25 -47.73 -20.67
N THR A 517 27.52 -49.03 -20.75
CA THR A 517 27.79 -49.73 -22.03
C THR A 517 26.71 -50.74 -22.41
N VAL A 518 25.78 -51.06 -21.51
CA VAL A 518 24.75 -52.09 -21.72
C VAL A 518 23.45 -51.44 -22.14
N GLN A 519 22.68 -52.07 -23.05
CA GLN A 519 21.29 -51.69 -23.36
C GLN A 519 20.39 -52.10 -22.18
N PRO A 520 19.97 -51.18 -21.29
CA PRO A 520 19.38 -51.52 -19.98
C PRO A 520 17.89 -51.88 -20.05
N ILE A 521 17.24 -51.64 -21.19
CA ILE A 521 15.79 -51.46 -21.29
C ILE A 521 15.05 -52.79 -21.47
N GLU A 522 15.51 -53.65 -22.39
CA GLU A 522 14.84 -54.92 -22.69
C GLU A 522 14.94 -55.92 -21.52
N LYS A 523 16.13 -56.04 -20.92
CA LYS A 523 16.36 -56.94 -19.79
C LYS A 523 15.57 -56.57 -18.54
N MET A 524 15.34 -55.26 -18.32
CA MET A 524 14.50 -54.81 -17.21
C MET A 524 13.04 -55.20 -17.44
N GLY A 525 12.52 -55.01 -18.65
CA GLY A 525 11.17 -55.45 -19.03
C GLY A 525 10.98 -56.96 -18.80
N ASP A 526 11.90 -57.78 -19.30
CA ASP A 526 11.89 -59.23 -19.11
C ASP A 526 11.96 -59.63 -17.63
N PHE A 527 12.75 -58.91 -16.84
CA PHE A 527 12.84 -59.15 -15.40
C PHE A 527 11.53 -58.81 -14.68
N LEU A 528 10.92 -57.67 -14.98
CA LEU A 528 9.63 -57.27 -14.40
C LEU A 528 8.52 -58.27 -14.75
N LEU A 529 8.50 -58.76 -16.00
CA LEU A 529 7.59 -59.83 -16.42
C LEU A 529 7.80 -61.13 -15.63
N LYS A 530 9.06 -61.57 -15.46
CA LYS A 530 9.39 -62.76 -14.65
C LYS A 530 9.05 -62.56 -13.17
N ALA A 531 9.31 -61.37 -12.62
CA ALA A 531 8.97 -61.00 -11.25
C ALA A 531 7.46 -61.06 -10.99
N GLY A 532 6.64 -60.84 -12.02
CA GLY A 532 5.18 -60.99 -12.00
C GLY A 532 4.68 -62.35 -11.51
N SER A 533 5.46 -63.42 -11.69
CA SER A 533 5.08 -64.75 -11.19
C SER A 533 5.21 -64.90 -9.67
N THR A 534 6.08 -64.08 -9.05
CA THR A 534 6.55 -64.28 -7.67
C THR A 534 6.07 -63.19 -6.72
N PHE A 535 5.92 -61.96 -7.20
CA PHE A 535 5.55 -60.79 -6.40
C PHE A 535 4.18 -60.26 -6.79
N ASN A 536 3.44 -59.79 -5.80
CA ASN A 536 2.17 -59.08 -5.98
C ASN A 536 2.41 -57.59 -6.31
N TYR A 537 3.47 -57.00 -5.75
CA TYR A 537 3.86 -55.62 -6.00
C TYR A 537 5.35 -55.51 -6.29
N VAL A 538 5.69 -54.68 -7.27
CA VAL A 538 7.06 -54.28 -7.56
C VAL A 538 7.14 -52.76 -7.45
N VAL A 539 7.87 -52.27 -6.45
CA VAL A 539 8.09 -50.83 -6.21
C VAL A 539 9.46 -50.47 -6.76
N VAL A 540 9.50 -49.50 -7.67
CA VAL A 540 10.73 -49.09 -8.38
C VAL A 540 11.05 -47.64 -8.02
N ASP A 541 12.18 -47.39 -7.35
CA ASP A 541 12.69 -46.04 -7.10
C ASP A 541 13.40 -45.52 -8.36
N LEU A 542 12.80 -44.56 -9.05
CA LEU A 542 13.29 -44.01 -10.30
C LEU A 542 14.17 -42.76 -10.05
N PRO A 543 15.06 -42.38 -10.99
CA PRO A 543 15.72 -41.08 -10.91
C PRO A 543 14.74 -39.90 -11.09
N PRO A 544 15.11 -38.67 -10.68
CA PRO A 544 14.27 -37.49 -10.90
C PRO A 544 14.00 -37.22 -12.39
N LEU A 545 12.92 -36.51 -12.71
CA LEU A 545 12.49 -36.20 -14.09
C LEU A 545 13.47 -35.27 -14.84
N ALA A 546 14.12 -34.35 -14.12
CA ALA A 546 14.92 -33.28 -14.71
C ALA A 546 16.11 -33.73 -15.58
N PRO A 547 16.85 -34.85 -15.29
CA PRO A 547 18.09 -35.13 -16.01
C PRO A 547 18.09 -36.29 -17.04
N VAL A 548 17.04 -37.10 -17.28
CA VAL A 548 17.30 -38.42 -17.90
C VAL A 548 16.30 -38.95 -18.95
N ALA A 549 16.83 -39.33 -20.12
CA ALA A 549 16.17 -40.21 -21.09
C ALA A 549 15.84 -41.60 -20.53
N ASP A 550 16.56 -42.04 -19.49
CA ASP A 550 16.44 -43.36 -18.84
C ASP A 550 15.12 -43.54 -18.08
N VAL A 551 14.52 -42.46 -17.54
CA VAL A 551 13.20 -42.55 -16.89
C VAL A 551 12.13 -42.90 -17.91
N ARG A 552 12.16 -42.28 -19.10
CA ARG A 552 11.16 -42.49 -20.15
C ARG A 552 11.09 -43.96 -20.59
N SER A 553 12.23 -44.64 -20.67
CA SER A 553 12.30 -46.03 -21.10
C SER A 553 11.89 -47.02 -20.02
N LEU A 554 12.19 -46.75 -18.74
CA LEU A 554 11.72 -47.56 -17.62
C LEU A 554 10.21 -47.44 -17.41
N VAL A 555 9.67 -46.22 -17.55
CA VAL A 555 8.23 -45.92 -17.38
C VAL A 555 7.35 -46.75 -18.31
N GLN A 556 7.81 -47.11 -19.50
CA GLN A 556 7.05 -47.95 -20.44
C GLN A 556 6.71 -49.34 -19.87
N HIS A 557 7.59 -49.90 -19.02
CA HIS A 557 7.44 -51.22 -18.43
C HIS A 557 6.75 -51.21 -17.05
N LEU A 558 6.42 -50.02 -16.54
CA LEU A 558 5.70 -49.85 -15.29
C LEU A 558 4.21 -49.72 -15.55
N ASP A 559 3.40 -50.18 -14.60
CA ASP A 559 1.95 -50.16 -14.68
C ASP A 559 1.37 -48.82 -14.22
N GLY A 560 2.05 -48.14 -13.30
CA GLY A 560 1.67 -46.80 -12.87
C GLY A 560 2.79 -46.11 -12.10
N LEU A 561 2.63 -44.80 -11.92
CA LEU A 561 3.61 -43.92 -11.28
C LEU A 561 2.98 -43.12 -10.15
N VAL A 562 3.78 -42.88 -9.12
CA VAL A 562 3.45 -41.94 -8.03
C VAL A 562 4.50 -40.83 -8.05
N LEU A 563 4.03 -39.60 -8.27
CA LEU A 563 4.88 -38.43 -8.30
C LEU A 563 5.04 -37.84 -6.89
N VAL A 564 6.28 -37.74 -6.42
CA VAL A 564 6.62 -37.12 -5.13
C VAL A 564 7.09 -35.69 -5.37
N VAL A 565 6.42 -34.73 -4.72
CA VAL A 565 6.73 -33.30 -4.85
C VAL A 565 6.98 -32.70 -3.46
N GLU A 566 8.02 -31.88 -3.33
CA GLU A 566 8.32 -31.21 -2.06
C GLU A 566 7.38 -30.03 -1.80
N TRP A 567 6.69 -30.08 -0.65
CA TRP A 567 5.69 -29.08 -0.28
C TRP A 567 6.33 -27.71 -0.03
N GLY A 568 5.79 -26.67 -0.68
CA GLY A 568 6.24 -25.29 -0.49
C GLY A 568 7.62 -24.95 -1.06
N VAL A 569 8.27 -25.87 -1.80
CA VAL A 569 9.60 -25.67 -2.39
C VAL A 569 9.57 -25.85 -3.90
N THR A 570 8.93 -26.89 -4.42
CA THR A 570 8.93 -27.17 -5.87
C THR A 570 7.88 -26.33 -6.58
N ALA A 571 8.30 -25.59 -7.61
CA ALA A 571 7.44 -24.66 -8.34
C ALA A 571 6.40 -25.40 -9.18
N ARG A 572 5.14 -24.96 -9.10
CA ARG A 572 3.99 -25.52 -9.82
C ARG A 572 4.22 -25.57 -11.33
N THR A 573 4.69 -24.46 -11.88
CA THR A 573 5.00 -24.33 -13.31
C THR A 573 6.05 -25.36 -13.75
N PHE A 574 7.07 -25.60 -12.92
CA PHE A 574 8.11 -26.58 -13.22
C PHE A 574 7.58 -28.02 -13.22
N VAL A 575 6.72 -28.37 -12.26
CA VAL A 575 6.09 -29.70 -12.23
C VAL A 575 5.16 -29.90 -13.42
N ARG A 576 4.33 -28.90 -13.74
CA ARG A 576 3.45 -28.91 -14.91
C ARG A 576 4.24 -29.08 -16.19
N GLU A 577 5.28 -28.27 -16.39
CA GLU A 577 6.13 -28.33 -17.57
C GLU A 577 6.86 -29.69 -17.67
N SER A 578 7.31 -30.24 -16.54
CA SER A 578 7.93 -31.57 -16.49
C SER A 578 6.98 -32.68 -16.92
N LEU A 579 5.69 -32.61 -16.57
CA LEU A 579 4.67 -33.57 -17.01
C LEU A 579 4.26 -33.35 -18.47
N ASN A 580 4.05 -32.09 -18.89
CA ASN A 580 3.74 -31.73 -20.28
C ASN A 580 4.83 -32.19 -21.27
N ASN A 581 6.09 -32.04 -20.90
CA ASN A 581 7.21 -32.48 -21.74
C ASN A 581 7.35 -34.02 -21.81
N ASN A 582 6.55 -34.76 -21.04
CA ASN A 582 6.61 -36.22 -20.90
C ASN A 582 5.20 -36.84 -20.82
N PRO A 583 4.42 -36.86 -21.92
CA PRO A 583 3.02 -37.30 -21.91
C PRO A 583 2.82 -38.74 -21.41
N ILE A 584 3.71 -39.66 -21.78
CA ILE A 584 3.70 -41.06 -21.30
C ILE A 584 3.74 -41.13 -19.76
N LEU A 585 4.42 -40.17 -19.14
CA LEU A 585 4.59 -40.11 -17.69
C LEU A 585 3.36 -39.50 -17.02
N ALA A 586 2.78 -38.47 -17.63
CA ALA A 586 1.50 -37.90 -17.21
C ALA A 586 0.37 -38.95 -17.25
N ASP A 587 0.26 -39.71 -18.35
CA ASP A 587 -0.78 -40.72 -18.56
C ASP A 587 -0.71 -41.86 -17.53
N LYS A 588 0.49 -42.25 -17.11
CA LYS A 588 0.69 -43.32 -16.11
C LYS A 588 0.72 -42.83 -14.67
N CYS A 589 0.60 -41.52 -14.44
CA CYS A 589 0.65 -40.95 -13.09
C CYS A 589 -0.67 -41.18 -12.36
N ILE A 590 -0.66 -42.04 -11.35
CA ILE A 590 -1.83 -42.36 -10.51
C ILE A 590 -2.19 -41.17 -9.63
N GLY A 591 -1.17 -40.40 -9.19
CA GLY A 591 -1.38 -39.21 -8.40
C GLY A 591 -0.10 -38.66 -7.78
N VAL A 592 -0.26 -37.58 -7.03
CA VAL A 592 0.84 -36.81 -6.44
C VAL A 592 0.86 -36.98 -4.93
N LEU A 593 2.05 -37.14 -4.37
CA LEU A 593 2.30 -37.15 -2.95
C LEU A 593 3.11 -35.91 -2.57
N LEU A 594 2.57 -35.09 -1.68
CA LEU A 594 3.25 -33.90 -1.17
C LEU A 594 4.09 -34.30 0.04
N ASN A 595 5.42 -34.23 -0.09
CA ASN A 595 6.35 -34.61 0.96
C ASN A 595 6.89 -33.40 1.71
N LYS A 596 7.41 -33.62 2.94
CA LYS A 596 7.99 -32.59 3.82
C LYS A 596 7.00 -31.47 4.18
N VAL A 597 5.74 -31.83 4.40
CA VAL A 597 4.68 -30.88 4.75
C VAL A 597 4.92 -30.33 6.15
N ASP A 598 5.01 -29.00 6.26
CA ASP A 598 5.03 -28.32 7.55
C ASP A 598 3.60 -28.17 8.06
N ILE A 599 3.22 -29.04 9.01
CA ILE A 599 1.88 -29.07 9.62
C ILE A 599 1.53 -27.74 10.32
N LYS A 600 2.51 -26.97 10.80
CA LYS A 600 2.22 -25.68 11.44
C LYS A 600 1.87 -24.63 10.39
N ARG A 601 2.59 -24.64 9.26
CA ARG A 601 2.35 -23.68 8.17
C ARG A 601 1.14 -24.03 7.34
N ILE A 602 0.80 -25.31 7.13
CA ILE A 602 -0.37 -25.69 6.31
C ILE A 602 -1.68 -25.09 6.86
N LYS A 603 -1.78 -24.85 8.17
CA LYS A 603 -2.93 -24.18 8.82
C LYS A 603 -3.22 -22.79 8.26
N LEU A 604 -2.20 -22.08 7.81
CA LEU A 604 -2.35 -20.75 7.19
C LEU A 604 -2.97 -20.84 5.78
N TYR A 605 -2.96 -22.03 5.18
CA TYR A 605 -3.41 -22.31 3.82
C TYR A 605 -4.74 -23.07 3.72
N GLN A 606 -5.34 -23.46 4.84
CA GLN A 606 -6.64 -24.13 4.87
C GLN A 606 -7.77 -23.17 4.49
N LYS A 607 -8.62 -23.55 3.53
CA LYS A 607 -9.90 -22.88 3.25
C LYS A 607 -10.97 -23.48 4.17
N PHE A 608 -11.93 -22.66 4.60
CA PHE A 608 -13.09 -23.17 5.35
C PHE A 608 -13.81 -24.23 4.49
N GLY A 609 -14.07 -25.41 5.06
CA GLY A 609 -14.73 -26.51 4.33
C GLY A 609 -13.80 -27.43 3.52
N SER A 610 -12.49 -27.16 3.43
CA SER A 610 -11.57 -28.04 2.70
C SER A 610 -11.23 -29.30 3.50
N ALA A 611 -10.85 -30.39 2.82
CA ALA A 611 -10.49 -31.66 3.46
C ALA A 611 -9.33 -31.49 4.48
N GLU A 612 -8.44 -30.53 4.24
CA GLU A 612 -7.34 -30.16 5.13
C GLU A 612 -7.80 -29.42 6.39
N PHE A 613 -8.93 -28.72 6.38
CA PHE A 613 -9.52 -28.08 7.56
C PHE A 613 -10.05 -29.11 8.58
N TYR A 614 -10.53 -30.25 8.09
CA TYR A 614 -11.05 -31.33 8.94
C TYR A 614 -10.00 -32.39 9.32
N SER A 615 -8.81 -32.41 8.70
CA SER A 615 -7.79 -33.43 8.98
C SER A 615 -7.27 -33.39 10.42
N GLU A 616 -7.33 -32.24 11.11
CA GLU A 616 -6.97 -32.12 12.53
C GLU A 616 -7.97 -32.83 13.47
N ARG A 617 -9.24 -32.96 13.07
CA ARG A 617 -10.25 -33.76 13.79
C ARG A 617 -10.01 -35.27 13.59
N TYR A 618 -9.51 -35.67 12.43
CA TYR A 618 -9.16 -37.07 12.13
C TYR A 618 -7.83 -37.49 12.76
N GLY A 619 -6.81 -36.63 12.80
CA GLY A 619 -5.53 -36.94 13.45
C GLY A 619 -5.68 -37.30 14.94
N LYS A 620 -6.59 -36.62 15.66
CA LYS A 620 -6.94 -36.97 17.05
C LYS A 620 -7.69 -38.31 17.19
N TYR A 621 -8.32 -38.79 16.12
CA TYR A 621 -9.04 -40.07 16.14
C TYR A 621 -8.10 -41.27 15.99
N TYR A 622 -6.94 -41.11 15.36
CA TYR A 622 -5.93 -42.17 15.17
C TYR A 622 -4.80 -42.16 16.22
N GLN A 623 -4.70 -41.10 17.03
CA GLN A 623 -3.73 -40.99 18.13
C GLN A 623 -4.22 -41.59 19.46
N ASN A 624 -5.53 -41.86 19.59
CA ASN A 624 -6.12 -42.68 20.66
C ASN A 624 -6.33 -44.11 20.16
#